data_AF-A0A7X4EVS1-F1
#
_entry.id   AF-A0A7X4EVS1-F1
#
_cell.length_a   1.000
_cell.length_b   1.000
_cell.length_c   1.000
_cell.angle_alpha   90.00
_cell.angle_beta   90.00
_cell.angle_gamma   90.00
#
_symmetry.space_group_name_H-M   'P 1'
#
loop_
_entity.id
_entity.type
_entity.pdbx_description
1 polymer ?
#
loop_
_entity_poly.entity_id
_entity_poly.type
_entity_poly.pdbx_seq_one_letter_code
_entity_poly.pdbx_strand_id
1 'polypeptide(L)'
;MAVTGMGIVISGVRFTHLPDFIGAYFEQPPQFDHDVFDPVRHNHPDLQLSEAATPLHSRWRALRRMATQGHDHEAESLSFKGEIIARRGTLDNATNLRFWAGKLYEIFSDFGRSMRRPLIWLLLSTCVFAGAYSSQSQDLTWVPFSRHAPCVSGSGDAQIAAWALSVHNAFPFAGIGSSGKLEQIHLCLYGTQPADPSRQKVLPSSLSPNIPDVVAFLGVLQFVFSAVLLFLLIVAIRHWFRIR
;
A
#
# COMPACT_ATOMS: atom_id res chain seq x y z
N MET A 1 -17.72 -51.80 -5.74
CA MET A 1 -18.54 -51.00 -4.81
C MET A 1 -17.85 -49.66 -4.65
N ALA A 2 -18.34 -48.62 -5.31
CA ALA A 2 -17.81 -47.27 -5.16
C ALA A 2 -18.41 -46.66 -3.90
N VAL A 3 -17.61 -46.48 -2.85
CA VAL A 3 -17.99 -45.63 -1.72
C VAL A 3 -17.84 -44.21 -2.23
N THR A 4 -18.95 -43.56 -2.56
CA THR A 4 -18.96 -42.11 -2.76
C THR A 4 -18.60 -41.46 -1.43
N GLY A 5 -17.36 -41.01 -1.30
CA GLY A 5 -16.90 -40.26 -0.14
C GLY A 5 -17.76 -39.01 0.03
N MET A 6 -18.54 -38.95 1.11
CA MET A 6 -19.23 -37.73 1.50
C MET A 6 -18.19 -36.75 2.04
N GLY A 7 -17.96 -35.66 1.31
CA GLY A 7 -17.19 -34.53 1.83
C GLY A 7 -17.87 -33.94 3.07
N ILE A 8 -17.05 -33.52 4.04
CA ILE A 8 -17.53 -32.83 5.23
C ILE A 8 -17.77 -31.37 4.87
N VAL A 9 -19.02 -30.92 4.95
CA VAL A 9 -19.40 -29.52 4.78
C VAL A 9 -19.69 -28.94 6.16
N ILE A 10 -18.94 -27.91 6.55
CA ILE A 10 -19.17 -27.14 7.75
C ILE A 10 -19.67 -25.78 7.28
N SER A 11 -20.88 -25.38 7.68
CA SER A 11 -21.44 -24.11 7.28
C SER A 11 -22.22 -23.44 8.39
N GLY A 12 -22.11 -22.12 8.45
CA GLY A 12 -22.80 -21.30 9.46
C GLY A 12 -22.31 -21.53 10.89
N VAL A 13 -21.13 -22.13 11.08
CA VAL A 13 -20.56 -22.36 12.40
C VAL A 13 -19.66 -21.19 12.77
N ARG A 14 -19.87 -20.64 13.97
CA ARG A 14 -18.99 -19.63 14.55
C ARG A 14 -18.00 -20.29 15.50
N PHE A 15 -16.74 -20.33 15.09
CA PHE A 15 -15.68 -20.90 15.91
C PHE A 15 -15.14 -19.85 16.88
N THR A 16 -15.32 -20.08 18.18
CA THR A 16 -14.69 -19.26 19.24
C THR A 16 -13.19 -19.51 19.35
N HIS A 17 -12.78 -20.74 19.05
CA HIS A 17 -11.39 -21.17 18.97
C HIS A 17 -11.09 -21.76 17.60
N LEU A 18 -9.90 -21.49 17.09
CA LEU A 18 -9.47 -22.01 15.79
C LEU A 18 -9.37 -23.55 15.86
N PRO A 19 -10.11 -24.28 15.00
CA PRO A 19 -10.06 -25.74 14.97
C PRO A 19 -8.64 -26.22 14.66
N ASP A 20 -8.25 -27.33 15.27
CA ASP A 20 -6.93 -27.93 15.06
C ASP A 20 -7.04 -29.05 14.02
N PHE A 21 -6.45 -28.81 12.85
CA PHE A 21 -6.38 -29.77 11.76
C PHE A 21 -4.96 -30.29 11.53
N ILE A 22 -4.06 -30.10 12.50
CA ILE A 22 -2.69 -30.61 12.41
C ILE A 22 -2.73 -32.14 12.46
N GLY A 23 -2.29 -32.77 11.36
CA GLY A 23 -2.30 -34.23 11.23
C GLY A 23 -3.64 -34.80 10.77
N ALA A 24 -4.66 -33.97 10.53
CA ALA A 24 -5.88 -34.42 9.88
C ALA A 24 -5.61 -34.72 8.40
N TYR A 25 -6.13 -35.86 7.93
CA TYR A 25 -6.13 -36.23 6.52
C TYR A 25 -7.58 -36.30 6.04
N PHE A 26 -7.87 -35.60 4.95
CA PHE A 26 -9.16 -35.64 4.30
C PHE A 26 -8.96 -36.07 2.85
N GLU A 27 -9.76 -37.03 2.37
CA GLU A 27 -9.78 -37.39 0.94
C GLU A 27 -10.31 -36.24 0.09
N GLN A 28 -11.26 -35.48 0.64
CA GLN A 28 -11.78 -34.24 0.07
C GLN A 28 -11.64 -33.12 1.09
N PRO A 29 -11.11 -31.95 0.70
CA PRO A 29 -10.93 -30.83 1.62
C PRO A 29 -12.29 -30.36 2.16
N PRO A 30 -12.40 -30.09 3.48
CA PRO A 30 -13.63 -29.56 4.04
C PRO A 30 -13.94 -28.19 3.44
N GLN A 31 -15.22 -27.97 3.12
CA GLN A 31 -15.72 -26.67 2.68
C GLN A 31 -16.14 -25.86 3.91
N PHE A 32 -15.70 -24.59 3.97
CA PHE A 32 -15.94 -23.67 5.09
C PHE A 32 -16.84 -22.50 4.65
N ASP A 33 -17.98 -22.83 4.07
CA ASP A 33 -18.88 -21.82 3.52
C ASP A 33 -19.54 -21.01 4.64
N HIS A 34 -19.35 -19.69 4.60
CA HIS A 34 -19.90 -18.73 5.55
C HIS A 34 -19.42 -18.87 7.00
N ASP A 35 -18.36 -19.62 7.25
CA ASP A 35 -17.80 -19.75 8.59
C ASP A 35 -17.06 -18.46 8.99
N VAL A 36 -17.40 -17.95 10.17
CA VAL A 36 -16.74 -16.78 10.75
C VAL A 36 -15.73 -17.26 11.78
N PHE A 37 -14.46 -17.24 11.39
CA PHE A 37 -13.36 -17.34 12.32
C PHE A 37 -13.18 -15.98 12.98
N ASP A 38 -13.60 -15.84 14.24
CA ASP A 38 -13.23 -14.66 15.01
C ASP A 38 -11.72 -14.74 15.26
N PRO A 39 -10.89 -13.88 14.64
CA PRO A 39 -9.50 -13.82 15.02
C PRO A 39 -9.50 -13.39 16.47
N VAL A 40 -9.05 -14.28 17.36
CA VAL A 40 -8.91 -14.03 18.80
C VAL A 40 -8.48 -12.58 19.00
N ARG A 41 -9.42 -11.74 19.43
CA ARG A 41 -9.19 -10.30 19.62
C ARG A 41 -7.97 -10.21 20.53
N HIS A 42 -6.92 -9.53 20.06
CA HIS A 42 -5.67 -9.27 20.79
C HIS A 42 -5.86 -8.54 22.14
N ASN A 43 -7.09 -8.28 22.57
CA ASN A 43 -7.43 -7.59 23.80
C ASN A 43 -7.65 -8.54 24.99
N HIS A 44 -7.45 -9.86 24.82
CA HIS A 44 -7.39 -10.77 25.97
C HIS A 44 -5.93 -11.01 26.38
N PRO A 45 -5.41 -10.28 27.38
CA PRO A 45 -4.08 -10.52 27.94
C PRO A 45 -3.93 -11.95 28.50
N ASP A 46 -5.03 -12.59 28.92
CA ASP A 46 -5.03 -13.94 29.50
C ASP A 46 -4.71 -15.07 28.52
N LEU A 47 -4.81 -14.84 27.20
CA LEU A 47 -4.48 -15.87 26.20
C LEU A 47 -2.99 -15.97 25.88
N GLN A 48 -2.16 -15.07 26.43
CA GLN A 48 -0.70 -15.10 26.22
C GLN A 48 0.04 -16.06 27.16
N LEU A 49 -0.59 -16.50 28.25
CA LEU A 49 0.06 -17.32 29.29
C LEU A 49 -0.27 -18.83 29.24
N SER A 50 -1.17 -19.27 28.37
CA SER A 50 -1.44 -20.71 28.24
C SER A 50 -0.41 -21.37 27.33
N GLU A 51 0.64 -21.88 27.96
CA GLU A 51 1.78 -22.63 27.42
C GLU A 51 1.37 -23.92 26.65
N ALA A 52 0.08 -24.27 26.64
CA ALA A 52 -0.50 -25.37 25.86
C ALA A 52 -1.05 -24.93 24.47
N ALA A 53 -0.80 -23.69 24.05
CA ALA A 53 -1.03 -23.26 22.69
C ALA A 53 0.00 -23.95 21.76
N THR A 54 -0.36 -25.08 21.13
CA THR A 54 0.22 -25.40 19.82
C THR A 54 0.31 -24.09 19.03
N PRO A 55 1.45 -23.75 18.38
CA PRO A 55 1.67 -22.40 17.90
C PRO A 55 0.52 -22.03 16.97
N LEU A 56 -0.34 -21.08 17.35
CA LEU A 56 -1.56 -20.69 16.62
C LEU A 56 -1.31 -20.54 15.10
N HIS A 57 -0.09 -20.13 14.77
CA HIS A 57 0.53 -20.15 13.45
C HIS A 57 0.42 -21.48 12.68
N SER A 58 0.74 -22.63 13.28
CA SER A 58 0.65 -23.95 12.63
C SER A 58 -0.78 -24.35 12.30
N ARG A 59 -1.76 -23.94 13.11
CA ARG A 59 -3.19 -24.17 12.84
C ARG A 59 -3.67 -23.32 11.65
N TRP A 60 -3.34 -22.04 11.61
CA TRP A 60 -3.60 -21.19 10.44
C TRP A 60 -2.92 -21.72 9.17
N ARG A 61 -1.71 -22.27 9.28
CA ARG A 61 -1.03 -22.92 8.16
C ARG A 61 -1.70 -24.23 7.73
N ALA A 62 -2.28 -25.00 8.65
CA ALA A 62 -3.08 -26.18 8.31
C ALA A 62 -4.35 -25.78 7.54
N LEU A 63 -5.10 -24.79 8.06
CA LEU A 63 -6.27 -24.22 7.38
C LEU A 63 -5.95 -23.71 5.98
N ARG A 64 -4.86 -22.95 5.82
CA ARG A 64 -4.43 -22.45 4.51
C ARG A 64 -4.16 -23.59 3.52
N ARG A 65 -3.49 -24.66 3.96
CA ARG A 65 -3.23 -25.83 3.11
C ARG A 65 -4.53 -26.50 2.65
N MET A 66 -5.52 -26.63 3.53
CA MET A 66 -6.81 -27.20 3.17
C MET A 66 -7.59 -26.30 2.21
N ALA A 67 -7.59 -24.99 2.43
CA ALA A 67 -8.21 -24.04 1.51
C ALA A 67 -7.55 -24.11 0.12
N THR A 68 -6.22 -24.23 0.05
CA THR A 68 -5.50 -24.44 -1.22
C THR A 68 -5.90 -25.75 -1.89
N GLN A 69 -6.04 -26.85 -1.12
CA GLN A 69 -6.49 -28.14 -1.65
C GLN A 69 -7.94 -28.09 -2.15
N GLY A 70 -8.81 -27.33 -1.48
CA GLY A 70 -10.20 -27.10 -1.86
C GLY A 70 -10.39 -26.09 -2.99
N HIS A 71 -9.30 -25.51 -3.51
CA HIS A 71 -9.33 -24.41 -4.46
C HIS A 71 -10.18 -23.21 -3.99
N ASP A 72 -10.34 -23.05 -2.68
CA ASP A 72 -11.06 -21.92 -2.08
C ASP A 72 -10.08 -20.77 -1.82
N HIS A 73 -10.08 -19.81 -2.75
CA HIS A 73 -9.21 -18.65 -2.69
C HIS A 73 -9.58 -17.66 -1.57
N GLU A 74 -10.85 -17.59 -1.19
CA GLU A 74 -11.28 -16.70 -0.11
C GLU A 74 -10.79 -17.21 1.23
N ALA A 75 -11.03 -18.50 1.54
CA ALA A 75 -10.54 -19.14 2.75
C ALA A 75 -9.00 -19.18 2.79
N GLU A 76 -8.32 -19.33 1.65
CA GLU A 76 -6.87 -19.26 1.56
C GLU A 76 -6.36 -17.87 2.00
N SER A 77 -6.97 -16.80 1.48
CA SER A 77 -6.59 -15.42 1.80
C SER A 77 -6.84 -15.06 3.27
N LEU A 78 -7.96 -15.54 3.84
CA LEU A 78 -8.31 -15.36 5.23
C LEU A 78 -7.33 -16.10 6.13
N SER A 79 -7.02 -17.36 5.78
CA SER A 79 -6.08 -18.17 6.54
C SER A 79 -4.67 -17.60 6.50
N PHE A 80 -4.25 -17.03 5.37
CA PHE A 80 -2.97 -16.34 5.25
C PHE A 80 -2.89 -15.08 6.12
N LYS A 81 -3.96 -14.26 6.14
CA LYS A 81 -4.07 -13.12 7.06
C LYS A 81 -3.95 -13.59 8.51
N GLY A 82 -4.68 -14.64 8.89
CA GLY A 82 -4.60 -15.25 10.21
C GLY A 82 -3.19 -15.73 10.56
N GLU A 83 -2.50 -16.39 9.62
CA GLU A 83 -1.11 -16.85 9.77
C GLU A 83 -0.17 -15.68 10.09
N ILE A 84 -0.23 -14.58 9.33
CA ILE A 84 0.63 -13.41 9.58
C ILE A 84 0.31 -12.77 10.94
N ILE A 85 -0.97 -12.63 11.29
CA ILE A 85 -1.37 -12.01 12.55
C ILE A 85 -0.92 -12.86 13.74
N ALA A 86 -1.11 -14.19 13.68
CA ALA A 86 -0.75 -15.12 14.75
C ALA A 86 0.75 -15.20 15.03
N ARG A 87 1.60 -14.89 14.04
CA ARG A 87 3.05 -14.80 14.23
C ARG A 87 3.49 -13.57 15.02
N ARG A 88 2.70 -12.50 15.02
CA ARG A 88 3.05 -11.26 15.71
C ARG A 88 2.94 -11.47 17.22
N GLY A 89 4.01 -11.14 17.93
CA GLY A 89 4.08 -11.31 19.38
C GLY A 89 4.44 -12.73 19.85
N THR A 90 4.52 -13.71 18.95
CA THR A 90 5.06 -15.05 19.26
C THR A 90 6.46 -15.23 18.68
N LEU A 91 6.59 -15.15 17.35
CA LEU A 91 7.85 -15.31 16.64
C LEU A 91 8.43 -13.96 16.18
N ASP A 92 7.56 -13.05 15.76
CA ASP A 92 7.95 -11.76 15.21
C ASP A 92 7.76 -10.69 16.30
N ASN A 93 8.87 -10.20 16.87
CA ASN A 93 8.92 -9.14 17.87
C ASN A 93 8.91 -7.74 17.22
N ALA A 94 8.57 -6.70 17.98
CA ALA A 94 8.54 -5.32 17.49
C ALA A 94 9.90 -4.76 17.04
N THR A 95 11.01 -5.42 17.40
CA THR A 95 12.36 -5.08 16.90
C THR A 95 12.64 -5.68 15.52
N ASN A 96 11.85 -6.67 15.08
CA ASN A 96 12.06 -7.36 13.81
C ASN A 96 11.38 -6.58 12.67
N LEU A 97 12.12 -6.33 11.59
CA LEU A 97 11.59 -5.71 10.37
C LEU A 97 10.36 -6.46 9.82
N ARG A 98 10.30 -7.78 10.00
CA ARG A 98 9.17 -8.61 9.58
C ARG A 98 7.86 -8.25 10.31
N PHE A 99 7.95 -7.88 11.59
CA PHE A 99 6.78 -7.43 12.36
C PHE A 99 6.20 -6.16 11.76
N TRP A 100 7.07 -5.17 11.49
CA TRP A 100 6.68 -3.89 10.88
C TRP A 100 6.18 -4.08 9.45
N ALA A 101 6.84 -4.89 8.64
CA ALA A 101 6.37 -5.21 7.29
C ALA A 101 4.95 -5.80 7.31
N GLY A 102 4.66 -6.74 8.22
CA GLY A 102 3.33 -7.30 8.39
C GLY A 102 2.29 -6.26 8.84
N LYS A 103 2.66 -5.37 9.78
CA LYS A 103 1.81 -4.26 10.24
C LYS A 103 1.51 -3.24 9.13
N LEU A 104 2.53 -2.81 8.38
CA LEU A 104 2.37 -1.89 7.27
C LEU A 104 1.50 -2.52 6.17
N TYR A 105 1.70 -3.80 5.86
CA TYR A 105 0.88 -4.48 4.86
C TYR A 105 -0.60 -4.59 5.27
N GLU A 106 -0.89 -4.83 6.56
CA GLU A 106 -2.24 -4.77 7.11
C GLU A 106 -2.88 -3.37 6.96
N ILE A 107 -2.12 -2.32 7.31
CA ILE A 107 -2.59 -0.92 7.29
C ILE A 107 -2.87 -0.47 5.85
N PHE A 108 -1.96 -0.74 4.91
CA PHE A 108 -2.05 -0.23 3.55
C PHE A 108 -3.00 -1.04 2.65
N SER A 109 -3.08 -2.36 2.82
CA SER A 109 -3.73 -3.26 1.85
C SER A 109 -4.68 -4.30 2.45
N ASP A 110 -4.76 -4.42 3.78
CA ASP A 110 -5.47 -5.52 4.45
C ASP A 110 -5.06 -6.90 3.88
N PHE A 111 -3.75 -7.11 3.71
CA PHE A 111 -3.17 -8.31 3.12
C PHE A 111 -3.67 -8.61 1.70
N GLY A 112 -3.94 -7.59 0.89
CA GLY A 112 -4.40 -7.73 -0.50
C GLY A 112 -5.90 -7.95 -0.65
N ARG A 113 -6.67 -8.04 0.45
CA ARG A 113 -8.12 -8.25 0.39
C ARG A 113 -8.90 -6.99 0.02
N SER A 114 -8.36 -5.80 0.32
CA SER A 114 -9.04 -4.53 0.07
C SER A 114 -8.38 -3.74 -1.06
N MET A 115 -9.11 -3.52 -2.15
CA MET A 115 -8.68 -2.63 -3.24
C MET A 115 -8.82 -1.14 -2.87
N ARG A 116 -9.78 -0.79 -1.99
CA ARG A 116 -10.08 0.61 -1.64
C ARG A 116 -8.98 1.24 -0.79
N ARG A 117 -8.37 0.49 0.13
CA ARG A 117 -7.32 1.00 1.02
C ARG A 117 -6.09 1.55 0.29
N PRO A 118 -5.42 0.80 -0.61
CA PRO A 118 -4.25 1.32 -1.30
C PRO A 118 -4.60 2.52 -2.19
N LEU A 119 -5.82 2.56 -2.76
CA LEU A 119 -6.29 3.72 -3.53
C LEU A 119 -6.48 4.97 -2.66
N ILE A 120 -7.08 4.84 -1.48
CA ILE A 120 -7.23 5.95 -0.53
C ILE A 120 -5.85 6.44 -0.07
N TRP A 121 -4.94 5.53 0.27
CA TRP A 121 -3.57 5.89 0.65
C TRP A 121 -2.79 6.56 -0.47
N LEU A 122 -2.99 6.12 -1.72
CA LEU A 122 -2.37 6.73 -2.89
C LEU A 122 -2.86 8.18 -3.05
N LEU A 123 -4.18 8.39 -3.03
CA LEU A 123 -4.77 9.73 -3.09
C LEU A 123 -4.29 10.62 -1.94
N LEU A 124 -4.33 10.12 -0.71
CA LEU A 124 -3.86 10.85 0.47
C LEU A 124 -2.38 11.25 0.32
N SER A 125 -1.53 10.34 -0.15
CA SER A 125 -0.11 10.62 -0.37
C SER A 125 0.09 11.70 -1.42
N THR A 126 -0.63 11.65 -2.54
CA THR A 126 -0.59 12.68 -3.57
C THR A 126 -1.00 14.05 -3.00
N CYS A 127 -2.04 14.12 -2.18
CA CYS A 127 -2.44 15.36 -1.50
C CYS A 127 -1.35 15.89 -0.58
N VAL A 128 -0.75 15.03 0.25
CA VAL A 128 0.30 15.40 1.21
C VAL A 128 1.54 15.93 0.48
N PHE A 129 1.99 15.24 -0.56
CA PHE A 129 3.15 15.68 -1.34
C PHE A 129 2.86 16.93 -2.17
N ALA A 130 1.65 17.11 -2.70
CA ALA A 130 1.27 18.36 -3.36
C ALA A 130 1.39 19.55 -2.39
N GLY A 131 0.91 19.39 -1.15
CA GLY A 131 1.11 20.37 -0.08
C GLY A 131 2.58 20.61 0.25
N ALA A 132 3.39 19.55 0.33
CA ALA A 132 4.82 19.64 0.58
C ALA A 132 5.59 20.36 -0.55
N TYR A 133 5.25 20.13 -1.83
CA TYR A 133 5.87 20.86 -2.94
C TYR A 133 5.48 22.34 -2.92
N SER A 134 4.22 22.62 -2.56
CA SER A 134 3.71 23.99 -2.45
C SER A 134 4.43 24.75 -1.33
N SER A 135 4.69 24.11 -0.18
CA SER A 135 5.38 24.76 0.94
C SER A 135 6.87 25.04 0.70
N GLN A 136 7.48 24.40 -0.30
CA GLN A 136 8.87 24.65 -0.71
C GLN A 136 8.99 25.73 -1.79
N SER A 137 7.88 26.24 -2.33
CA SER A 137 7.94 27.34 -3.29
C SER A 137 8.18 28.67 -2.56
N GLN A 138 9.06 29.51 -3.12
CA GLN A 138 9.58 30.72 -2.45
C GLN A 138 8.51 31.79 -2.17
N ASP A 139 7.40 31.76 -2.90
CA ASP A 139 6.31 32.74 -2.81
C ASP A 139 5.04 32.23 -2.11
N LEU A 140 4.93 30.93 -1.77
CA LEU A 140 3.79 30.40 -1.02
C LEU A 140 4.09 30.27 0.47
N THR A 141 4.27 31.40 1.15
CA THR A 141 4.11 31.43 2.61
C THR A 141 2.62 31.24 2.94
N TRP A 142 2.19 30.00 3.16
CA TRP A 142 0.89 29.59 3.74
C TRP A 142 -0.38 30.28 3.19
N VAL A 143 -0.44 30.51 1.88
CA VAL A 143 -1.66 31.07 1.27
C VAL A 143 -2.78 30.03 1.37
N PRO A 144 -3.95 30.36 1.95
CA PRO A 144 -5.08 29.44 1.99
C PRO A 144 -5.48 29.03 0.57
N PHE A 145 -5.94 27.78 0.41
CA PHE A 145 -6.32 27.13 -0.86
C PHE A 145 -7.21 28.00 -1.78
N SER A 146 -7.91 29.00 -1.23
CA SER A 146 -8.84 29.88 -1.94
C SER A 146 -8.20 31.01 -2.76
N ARG A 147 -6.87 31.21 -2.75
CA ARG A 147 -6.23 32.22 -3.61
C ARG A 147 -5.29 31.58 -4.62
N HIS A 148 -5.53 31.88 -5.90
CA HIS A 148 -4.62 31.56 -6.99
C HIS A 148 -3.26 32.20 -6.71
N ALA A 149 -2.24 31.36 -6.54
CA ALA A 149 -0.86 31.83 -6.43
C ALA A 149 -0.26 31.81 -7.84
N PRO A 150 0.17 32.96 -8.39
CA PRO A 150 0.78 32.99 -9.71
C PRO A 150 2.08 32.18 -9.72
N CYS A 151 2.43 31.60 -10.86
CA CYS A 151 3.75 31.01 -11.06
C CYS A 151 4.86 32.04 -10.80
N VAL A 152 5.98 31.61 -10.21
CA VAL A 152 7.20 32.42 -10.02
C VAL A 152 7.75 32.88 -11.38
N SER A 153 7.67 32.00 -12.38
CA SER A 153 8.05 32.29 -13.76
C SER A 153 7.00 31.77 -14.73
N GLY A 154 6.59 32.63 -15.67
CA GLY A 154 5.62 32.31 -16.73
C GLY A 154 4.16 32.57 -16.32
N SER A 155 3.24 32.02 -17.11
CA SER A 155 1.80 32.12 -16.88
C SER A 155 1.23 30.81 -16.32
N GLY A 156 0.47 30.87 -15.23
CA GLY A 156 -0.21 29.71 -14.67
C GLY A 156 -0.47 29.84 -13.17
N ASP A 157 -1.03 28.77 -12.60
CA ASP A 157 -1.29 28.64 -11.17
C ASP A 157 -0.28 27.68 -10.56
N ALA A 158 0.48 28.17 -9.57
CA ALA A 158 1.47 27.40 -8.84
C ALA A 158 0.84 26.21 -8.11
N GLN A 159 -0.41 26.32 -7.64
CA GLN A 159 -1.09 25.20 -6.98
C GLN A 159 -1.33 24.05 -7.96
N ILE A 160 -1.83 24.37 -9.16
CA ILE A 160 -2.06 23.37 -10.21
C ILE A 160 -0.73 22.72 -10.61
N ALA A 161 0.35 23.50 -10.70
CA ALA A 161 1.68 22.98 -10.98
C ALA A 161 2.18 22.01 -9.89
N ALA A 162 1.97 22.32 -8.61
CA ALA A 162 2.33 21.43 -7.49
C ALA A 162 1.52 20.13 -7.49
N TRP A 163 0.21 20.21 -7.77
CA TRP A 163 -0.63 19.03 -7.95
C TRP A 163 -0.19 18.18 -9.14
N ALA A 164 0.09 18.82 -10.28
CA ALA A 164 0.57 18.13 -11.47
C ALA A 164 1.91 17.42 -11.21
N LEU A 165 2.83 18.06 -10.49
CA LEU A 165 4.10 17.46 -10.07
C LEU A 165 3.88 16.24 -9.15
N SER A 166 2.99 16.38 -8.15
CA SER A 166 2.65 15.29 -7.24
C SER A 166 1.99 14.11 -7.97
N VAL A 167 1.03 14.37 -8.87
CA VAL A 167 0.39 13.32 -9.66
C VAL A 167 1.41 12.64 -10.58
N HIS A 168 2.30 13.41 -11.21
CA HIS A 168 3.37 12.86 -12.05
C HIS A 168 4.27 11.89 -11.27
N ASN A 169 4.71 12.27 -10.07
CA ASN A 169 5.55 11.42 -9.24
C ASN A 169 4.79 10.21 -8.65
N ALA A 170 3.47 10.35 -8.44
CA ALA A 170 2.64 9.25 -7.97
C ALA A 170 2.37 8.18 -9.05
N PHE A 171 2.38 8.54 -10.33
CA PHE A 171 2.04 7.66 -11.44
C PHE A 171 3.12 7.65 -12.54
N PRO A 172 4.23 6.91 -12.34
CA PRO A 172 5.37 6.96 -13.25
C PRO A 172 5.07 6.40 -14.65
N PHE A 173 4.06 5.54 -14.78
CA PHE A 173 3.69 4.91 -16.05
C PHE A 173 2.67 5.72 -16.86
N ALA A 174 2.15 6.83 -16.34
CA ALA A 174 1.08 7.56 -17.02
C ALA A 174 1.54 8.28 -18.31
N GLY A 175 2.86 8.39 -18.57
CA GLY A 175 3.38 8.99 -19.80
C GLY A 175 3.02 10.48 -19.96
N ILE A 176 2.60 11.14 -18.88
CA ILE A 176 2.05 12.51 -18.92
C ILE A 176 3.16 13.58 -19.07
N GLY A 177 4.42 13.25 -18.79
CA GLY A 177 5.53 14.20 -18.87
C GLY A 177 6.42 14.01 -20.08
N SER A 178 6.20 14.77 -21.16
CA SER A 178 7.35 15.16 -21.98
C SER A 178 8.29 15.96 -21.08
N SER A 179 9.61 15.77 -21.21
CA SER A 179 10.60 16.46 -20.36
C SER A 179 10.34 17.97 -20.26
N GLY A 180 9.92 18.60 -21.36
CA GLY A 180 9.56 20.02 -21.40
C GLY A 180 8.38 20.43 -20.51
N LYS A 181 7.35 19.58 -20.31
CA LYS A 181 6.25 19.89 -19.39
C LYS A 181 6.70 19.84 -17.93
N LEU A 182 7.56 18.88 -17.59
CA LEU A 182 8.12 18.77 -16.25
C LEU A 182 9.02 19.97 -15.94
N GLU A 183 9.86 20.37 -16.90
CA GLU A 183 10.66 21.59 -16.81
C GLU A 183 9.77 22.83 -16.63
N GLN A 184 8.67 22.95 -17.39
CA GLN A 184 7.71 24.04 -17.23
C GLN A 184 7.06 24.07 -15.83
N ILE A 185 6.71 22.90 -15.28
CA ILE A 185 6.18 22.80 -13.91
C ILE A 185 7.21 23.27 -12.88
N HIS A 186 8.47 22.84 -13.01
CA HIS A 186 9.54 23.27 -12.11
C HIS A 186 9.85 24.78 -12.25
N LEU A 187 9.86 25.31 -13.47
CA LEU A 187 10.02 26.75 -13.73
C LEU A 187 8.88 27.56 -13.11
N CYS A 188 7.63 27.09 -13.20
CA CYS A 188 6.49 27.74 -12.56
C CYS A 188 6.61 27.75 -11.03
N LEU A 189 7.03 26.64 -10.42
CA LEU A 189 7.07 26.49 -8.95
C LEU A 189 8.29 27.13 -8.29
N TYR A 190 9.46 26.99 -8.90
CA TYR A 190 10.74 27.32 -8.27
C TYR A 190 11.56 28.37 -9.04
N GLY A 191 11.06 28.82 -10.19
CA GLY A 191 11.71 29.84 -10.99
C GLY A 191 12.95 29.33 -11.74
N THR A 192 13.70 30.30 -12.26
CA THR A 192 14.92 30.07 -13.03
C THR A 192 16.14 30.30 -12.15
N GLN A 193 17.20 29.54 -12.36
CA GLN A 193 18.47 29.85 -11.70
C GLN A 193 19.03 31.17 -12.29
N PRO A 194 19.53 32.12 -11.48
CA PRO A 194 20.15 33.32 -12.00
C PRO A 194 21.27 32.92 -12.93
N ALA A 195 21.20 33.37 -14.19
CA ALA A 195 22.20 33.07 -15.19
C ALA A 195 23.56 33.56 -14.68
N ASP A 196 24.50 32.63 -14.48
CA ASP A 196 25.86 32.97 -14.08
C ASP A 196 26.44 33.92 -15.14
N PRO A 197 26.79 35.18 -14.77
CA PRO A 197 27.24 36.18 -15.75
C PRO A 197 28.46 35.73 -16.55
N SER A 198 29.23 34.74 -16.06
CA SER A 198 30.37 34.12 -16.74
C SER A 198 30.01 33.31 -18.00
N ARG A 199 28.77 32.83 -18.14
CA ARG A 199 28.36 31.91 -19.23
C ARG A 199 27.56 32.56 -20.37
N GLN A 200 27.45 33.88 -20.38
CA GLN A 200 26.54 34.64 -21.25
C GLN A 200 26.88 34.66 -22.76
N LYS A 201 27.86 33.89 -23.23
CA LYS A 201 28.33 33.91 -24.64
C LYS A 201 27.75 32.82 -25.54
N VAL A 202 26.85 31.96 -25.06
CA VAL A 202 26.22 30.90 -25.87
C VAL A 202 24.70 31.06 -25.81
N LEU A 203 24.05 31.02 -26.99
CA LEU A 203 22.62 31.24 -27.23
C LEU A 203 21.68 30.76 -26.10
N PRO A 204 20.62 31.54 -25.76
CA PRO A 204 19.68 31.19 -24.70
C PRO A 204 18.69 30.12 -25.20
N SER A 205 19.07 28.85 -25.19
CA SER A 205 18.21 27.75 -25.64
C SER A 205 17.82 26.75 -24.55
N SER A 206 18.22 26.94 -23.29
CA SER A 206 17.66 26.16 -22.17
C SER A 206 17.62 26.98 -20.89
N LEU A 207 16.40 27.30 -20.42
CA LEU A 207 16.18 27.82 -19.08
C LEU A 207 16.24 26.63 -18.12
N SER A 208 17.27 26.55 -17.28
CA SER A 208 17.37 25.50 -16.26
C SER A 208 16.54 25.87 -15.02
N PRO A 209 15.58 25.02 -14.59
CA PRO A 209 14.83 25.27 -13.37
C PRO A 209 15.73 25.19 -12.14
N ASN A 210 15.50 26.07 -11.17
CA ASN A 210 16.19 26.02 -9.88
C ASN A 210 15.47 25.01 -8.97
N ILE A 211 15.84 23.73 -9.00
CA ILE A 211 15.19 22.69 -8.17
C ILE A 211 15.91 22.59 -6.82
N PRO A 212 15.26 22.89 -5.68
CA PRO A 212 15.87 22.68 -4.37
C PRO A 212 16.14 21.19 -4.11
N ASP A 213 17.26 20.86 -3.46
CA ASP A 213 17.62 19.46 -3.13
C ASP A 213 16.52 18.74 -2.33
N VAL A 214 15.83 19.47 -1.46
CA VAL A 214 14.71 18.97 -0.65
C VAL A 214 13.55 18.50 -1.53
N VAL A 215 13.26 19.23 -2.62
CA VAL A 215 12.19 18.89 -3.56
C VAL A 215 12.56 17.63 -4.34
N ALA A 216 13.82 17.52 -4.78
CA ALA A 216 14.31 16.33 -5.46
C ALA A 216 14.20 15.09 -4.55
N PHE A 217 14.59 15.21 -3.28
CA PHE A 217 14.47 14.15 -2.29
C PHE A 217 13.01 13.75 -2.03
N LEU A 218 12.11 14.73 -1.87
CA LEU A 218 10.67 14.49 -1.73
C LEU A 218 10.10 13.75 -2.95
N GLY A 219 10.54 14.11 -4.16
CA GLY A 219 10.18 13.44 -5.40
C GLY A 219 10.54 11.96 -5.40
N VAL A 220 11.77 11.62 -5.00
CA VAL A 220 12.23 10.23 -4.89
C VAL A 220 11.42 9.48 -3.83
N LEU A 221 11.21 10.08 -2.66
CA LEU A 221 10.43 9.47 -1.57
C LEU A 221 8.99 9.17 -2.00
N GLN A 222 8.33 10.14 -2.64
CA GLN A 222 6.98 9.98 -3.17
C GLN A 222 6.95 8.87 -4.22
N PHE A 223 7.89 8.87 -5.15
CA PHE A 223 7.96 7.86 -6.22
C PHE A 223 8.04 6.45 -5.64
N VAL A 224 8.96 6.20 -4.69
CA VAL A 224 9.11 4.88 -4.05
C VAL A 224 7.83 4.49 -3.31
N PHE A 225 7.25 5.42 -2.55
CA PHE A 225 6.04 5.16 -1.79
C PHE A 225 4.84 4.85 -2.69
N SER A 226 4.62 5.66 -3.72
CA SER A 226 3.55 5.46 -4.71
C SER A 226 3.75 4.19 -5.53
N ALA A 227 4.99 3.82 -5.88
CA ALA A 227 5.29 2.55 -6.54
C ALA A 227 4.88 1.34 -5.67
N VAL A 228 5.17 1.38 -4.36
CA VAL A 228 4.73 0.32 -3.41
C VAL A 228 3.21 0.27 -3.34
N LEU A 229 2.52 1.40 -3.23
CA LEU A 229 1.05 1.43 -3.18
C LEU A 229 0.41 0.93 -4.48
N LEU A 230 0.96 1.31 -5.64
CA LEU A 230 0.51 0.81 -6.94
C LEU A 230 0.73 -0.70 -7.06
N PHE A 231 1.88 -1.22 -6.60
CA PHE A 231 2.12 -2.66 -6.54
C PHE A 231 1.07 -3.37 -5.68
N LEU A 232 0.79 -2.85 -4.48
CA LEU A 232 -0.24 -3.41 -3.60
C LEU A 232 -1.64 -3.33 -4.22
N LEU A 233 -1.95 -2.26 -4.95
CA LEU A 233 -3.20 -2.11 -5.69
C LEU A 233 -3.33 -3.18 -6.79
N ILE A 234 -2.27 -3.41 -7.57
CA ILE A 234 -2.24 -4.45 -8.62
C ILE A 234 -2.43 -5.84 -8.01
N VAL A 235 -1.77 -6.14 -6.88
CA VAL A 235 -1.96 -7.41 -6.16
C VAL A 235 -3.41 -7.58 -5.73
N ALA A 236 -4.03 -6.53 -5.17
CA ALA A 236 -5.43 -6.57 -4.76
C ALA A 236 -6.39 -6.75 -5.96
N ILE A 237 -6.12 -6.09 -7.08
CA ILE A 237 -6.88 -6.27 -8.33
C ILE A 237 -6.78 -7.70 -8.83
N ARG A 238 -5.55 -8.26 -8.88
CA ARG A 238 -5.34 -9.66 -9.29
C ARG A 238 -6.10 -10.63 -8.38
N HIS A 239 -6.08 -10.39 -7.08
CA HIS A 239 -6.80 -11.21 -6.12
C HIS A 239 -8.33 -11.15 -6.35
N TRP A 240 -8.85 -9.96 -6.62
CA TRP A 240 -10.26 -9.76 -6.92
C TRP A 240 -10.72 -10.52 -8.18
N PHE A 241 -9.92 -10.48 -9.25
CA PHE A 241 -10.18 -11.26 -10.47
C PHE A 241 -10.02 -12.77 -10.30
N ARG A 242 -9.33 -13.23 -9.25
CA ARG A 242 -9.19 -14.66 -8.97
C ARG A 242 -10.41 -15.24 -8.24
N ILE A 243 -11.15 -14.41 -7.51
CA ILE A 243 -12.33 -14.83 -6.73
C ILE A 243 -13.61 -14.81 -7.57
N ARG A 244 -13.71 -13.91 -8.55
CA ARG A 244 -14.83 -13.82 -9.49
C ARG A 244 -14.57 -14.61 -10.75
#